data_AF-A0A7Y9QZF1-F1
#
_entry.id   AF-A0A7Y9QZF1-F1
#
_cell.length_a   1.000
_cell.length_b   1.000
_cell.length_c   1.000
_cell.angle_alpha   90.00
_cell.angle_beta   90.00
_cell.angle_gamma   90.00
#
_symmetry.space_group_name_H-M   'P 1'
#
loop_
_entity.id
_entity.type
_entity.pdbx_description
1 polymer ?
#
loop_
_entity_poly.entity_id
_entity_poly.type
_entity_poly.pdbx_seq_one_letter_code
_entity_poly.pdbx_strand_id
1 'polypeptide(L)'
;MEAWMHDVPGAVRASQRQLRAEVPDLAGRFARLSEALNDEVSAIRSEMASGHAVLEIAYADIAAGRVSPADTARILRRGCAVIRGVFDPAQIAEWNDEVVRYIDEVGYLLRMKDKAGLDKYFSALAAGRPQIFSLYWSKPQMQARQHPNLAATRAWLNRLWTFEKDGVRFFDPDRQFNYADRIRRREAGDSTLGLSPHSDGGSVERWCEPTFHHLYRDVLQGDPFAFNPFDGEGRTQTREIPSPAVCSAFRTFQGWTALTRQGPGDGTLKLVPIARTMPWMLLRALQPDVPEGDLCGAQPGRALGASEQWHPALLAGLVSIPEVQPGDTVWWHSDIIHAVENQHTGSGYSNVIYIGAAPWCDKNQRFAERQAAAFLAGRSSPDFAPEDYELDFPGRATPADLSPLGLQQMGLTP
;
A
#
# COMPACT_ATOMS: atom_id res chain seq x y z
N MET A 1 -10.16 -1.21 22.06
CA MET A 1 -9.34 -0.01 21.80
C MET A 1 -8.33 0.06 22.93
N GLU A 2 -7.05 0.25 22.64
CA GLU A 2 -5.99 0.27 23.66
C GLU A 2 -6.09 1.49 24.56
N ALA A 3 -5.54 1.40 25.78
CA ALA A 3 -5.60 2.49 26.75
C ALA A 3 -5.00 3.80 26.22
N TRP A 4 -3.89 3.72 25.48
CA TRP A 4 -3.21 4.89 24.91
C TRP A 4 -4.03 5.60 23.83
N MET A 5 -4.93 4.90 23.16
CA MET A 5 -5.77 5.46 22.09
C MET A 5 -6.88 6.39 22.63
N HIS A 6 -7.13 6.39 23.94
CA HIS A 6 -8.09 7.30 24.58
C HIS A 6 -7.57 8.73 24.74
N ASP A 7 -6.24 8.93 24.77
CA ASP A 7 -5.58 10.24 24.77
C ASP A 7 -4.34 10.18 23.88
N VAL A 8 -4.56 10.18 22.56
CA VAL A 8 -3.47 10.11 21.58
C VAL A 8 -2.46 11.26 21.77
N PRO A 9 -2.84 12.55 21.94
CA PRO A 9 -1.86 13.60 22.19
C PRO A 9 -1.01 13.37 23.44
N GLY A 10 -1.61 12.88 24.52
CA GLY A 10 -0.89 12.48 25.73
C GLY A 10 0.08 11.31 25.47
N ALA A 11 -0.39 10.28 24.77
CA ALA A 11 0.41 9.12 24.40
C ALA A 11 1.60 9.48 23.51
N VAL A 12 1.43 10.39 22.54
CA VAL A 12 2.52 10.87 21.68
C VAL A 12 3.59 11.57 22.50
N ARG A 13 3.22 12.51 23.39
CA ARG A 13 4.18 13.19 24.28
C ARG A 13 4.91 12.22 25.20
N ALA A 14 4.18 11.27 25.78
CA ALA A 14 4.76 10.26 26.67
C ALA A 14 5.75 9.35 25.91
N SER A 15 5.33 8.80 24.77
CA SER A 15 6.14 7.90 23.95
C SER A 15 7.38 8.59 23.41
N GLN A 16 7.26 9.84 22.93
CA GLN A 16 8.40 10.59 22.44
C GLN A 16 9.42 10.86 23.55
N ARG A 17 8.98 11.24 24.76
CA ARG A 17 9.87 11.43 25.92
C ARG A 17 10.55 10.12 26.33
N GLN A 18 9.78 9.05 26.41
CA GLN A 18 10.29 7.72 26.75
C GLN A 18 11.34 7.26 25.73
N LEU A 19 11.00 7.25 24.45
CA LEU A 19 11.91 6.79 23.39
C LEU A 19 13.17 7.65 23.29
N ARG A 20 13.09 8.97 23.49
CA ARG A 20 14.27 9.84 23.56
C ARG A 20 15.23 9.47 24.70
N ALA A 21 14.69 8.98 25.82
CA ALA A 21 15.50 8.56 26.97
C ALA A 21 16.02 7.12 26.82
N GLU A 22 15.25 6.24 26.20
CA GLU A 22 15.53 4.79 26.16
C GLU A 22 16.29 4.33 24.92
N VAL A 23 16.20 5.04 23.78
CA VAL A 23 16.93 4.66 22.56
C VAL A 23 18.43 4.97 22.77
N PRO A 24 19.32 3.96 22.81
CA PRO A 24 20.73 4.17 23.11
C PRO A 24 21.42 4.89 21.96
N ASP A 25 22.23 5.92 22.24
CA ASP A 25 22.92 6.71 21.21
C ASP A 25 21.99 7.16 20.06
N LEU A 26 20.84 7.75 20.41
CA LEU A 26 19.85 8.20 19.42
C LEU A 26 20.46 9.11 18.34
N ALA A 27 21.38 10.01 18.73
CA ALA A 27 22.05 10.93 17.80
C ALA A 27 22.99 10.18 16.83
N GLY A 28 23.87 9.30 17.33
CA GLY A 28 24.79 8.55 16.48
C GLY A 28 24.07 7.55 15.57
N ARG A 29 23.00 6.90 16.05
CA ARG A 29 22.13 6.05 15.23
C ARG A 29 21.50 6.82 14.08
N PHE A 30 20.91 7.99 14.38
CA PHE A 30 20.28 8.81 13.36
C PHE A 30 21.30 9.34 12.34
N ALA A 31 22.50 9.72 12.77
CA ALA A 31 23.58 10.15 11.88
C ALA A 31 23.97 9.03 10.89
N ARG A 32 24.24 7.81 11.39
CA ARG A 32 24.59 6.66 10.53
C ARG A 32 23.46 6.29 9.56
N LEU A 33 22.21 6.29 10.04
CA LEU A 33 21.05 6.04 9.16
C LEU A 33 20.89 7.15 8.11
N SER A 34 21.24 8.39 8.43
CA SER A 34 21.19 9.51 7.48
C SER A 34 22.27 9.39 6.40
N GLU A 35 23.47 8.95 6.76
CA GLU A 35 24.53 8.62 5.78
C GLU A 35 24.06 7.51 4.84
N ALA A 36 23.57 6.40 5.37
CA ALA A 36 23.05 5.29 4.57
C ALA A 36 21.86 5.69 3.69
N LEU A 37 20.98 6.56 4.18
CA LEU A 37 19.89 7.13 3.39
C LEU A 37 20.44 7.94 2.20
N ASN A 38 21.43 8.81 2.44
CA ASN A 38 22.04 9.62 1.39
C ASN A 38 22.73 8.74 0.32
N ASP A 39 23.38 7.65 0.73
CA ASP A 39 23.95 6.67 -0.19
C ASP A 39 22.88 5.98 -1.05
N GLU A 40 21.76 5.58 -0.44
CA GLU A 40 20.63 5.00 -1.18
C GLU A 40 20.02 5.99 -2.17
N VAL A 41 19.82 7.25 -1.75
CA VAL A 41 19.31 8.32 -2.62
C VAL A 41 20.26 8.61 -3.78
N SER A 42 21.58 8.63 -3.51
CA SER A 42 22.61 8.75 -4.54
C SER A 42 22.53 7.59 -5.55
N ALA A 43 22.42 6.35 -5.05
CA ALA A 43 22.28 5.16 -5.88
C ALA A 43 21.00 5.21 -6.74
N ILE A 44 19.87 5.65 -6.19
CA ILE A 44 18.62 5.83 -6.94
C ILE A 44 18.82 6.80 -8.09
N ARG A 45 19.46 7.95 -7.84
CA ARG A 45 19.73 8.95 -8.88
C ARG A 45 20.63 8.39 -9.98
N SER A 46 21.68 7.64 -9.62
CA SER A 46 22.54 6.97 -10.59
C SER A 46 21.80 5.90 -11.40
N GLU A 47 20.93 5.12 -10.77
CA GLU A 47 20.09 4.12 -11.43
C GLU A 47 19.09 4.77 -12.40
N MET A 48 18.47 5.89 -12.02
CA MET A 48 17.59 6.66 -12.91
C MET A 48 18.34 7.34 -14.07
N ALA A 49 19.63 7.66 -13.89
CA ALA A 49 20.44 8.24 -14.96
C ALA A 49 20.90 7.20 -16.00
N SER A 50 21.02 5.93 -15.60
CA SER A 50 21.54 4.84 -16.44
C SER A 50 20.47 3.81 -16.85
N GLY A 51 19.25 3.96 -16.34
CA GLY A 51 18.13 3.04 -16.54
C GLY A 51 16.96 3.45 -15.65
N HIS A 52 16.53 2.55 -14.77
CA HIS A 52 15.43 2.81 -13.86
C HIS A 52 15.67 2.19 -12.49
N ALA A 53 15.30 2.87 -11.40
CA ALA A 53 15.50 2.39 -10.02
C ALA A 53 14.48 1.31 -9.60
N VAL A 54 13.28 1.35 -10.15
CA VAL A 54 12.26 0.28 -10.00
C VAL A 54 12.57 -0.82 -11.02
N LEU A 55 12.74 -2.06 -10.54
CA LEU A 55 13.02 -3.23 -11.38
C LEU A 55 11.77 -3.71 -12.10
N GLU A 56 11.94 -4.20 -13.32
CA GLU A 56 10.89 -4.79 -14.13
C GLU A 56 11.17 -6.29 -14.32
N ILE A 57 10.18 -7.13 -14.02
CA ILE A 57 10.27 -8.60 -14.13
C ILE A 57 9.16 -9.10 -15.03
N ALA A 58 9.46 -9.98 -15.98
CA ALA A 58 8.42 -10.64 -16.76
C ALA A 58 7.67 -11.67 -15.90
N TYR A 59 6.33 -11.67 -15.95
CA TYR A 59 5.52 -12.70 -15.31
C TYR A 59 5.96 -14.12 -15.72
N ALA A 60 6.34 -14.30 -16.99
CA ALA A 60 6.83 -15.57 -17.51
C ALA A 60 8.06 -16.11 -16.78
N ASP A 61 8.92 -15.24 -16.22
CA ASP A 61 10.08 -15.66 -15.44
C ASP A 61 9.71 -16.01 -14.00
N ILE A 62 8.70 -15.36 -13.42
CA ILE A 62 8.11 -15.77 -12.15
C ILE A 62 7.48 -17.15 -12.29
N ALA A 63 6.61 -17.33 -13.29
CA ALA A 63 5.88 -18.57 -13.53
C ALA A 63 6.82 -19.76 -13.79
N ALA A 64 7.99 -19.51 -14.37
CA ALA A 64 8.99 -20.53 -14.66
C ALA A 64 10.12 -20.64 -13.61
N GLY A 65 10.08 -19.86 -12.53
CA GLY A 65 11.12 -19.87 -11.50
C GLY A 65 12.50 -19.42 -11.99
N ARG A 66 12.56 -18.49 -12.95
CA ARG A 66 13.79 -17.99 -13.60
C ARG A 66 14.26 -16.62 -13.11
N VAL A 67 13.57 -16.00 -12.15
CA VAL A 67 14.02 -14.73 -11.56
C VAL A 67 15.38 -14.95 -10.89
N SER A 68 16.37 -14.13 -11.24
CA SER A 68 17.73 -14.31 -10.73
C SER A 68 17.87 -13.94 -9.25
N PRO A 69 18.86 -14.49 -8.53
CA PRO A 69 19.19 -14.03 -7.17
C PRO A 69 19.58 -12.56 -7.11
N ALA A 70 20.20 -12.01 -8.17
CA ALA A 70 20.57 -10.60 -8.26
C ALA A 70 19.34 -9.69 -8.35
N ASP A 71 18.36 -10.06 -9.17
CA ASP A 71 17.07 -9.37 -9.27
C ASP A 71 16.31 -9.43 -7.95
N THR A 72 16.31 -10.61 -7.32
CA THR A 72 15.69 -10.82 -5.99
C THR A 72 16.33 -9.89 -4.95
N ALA A 73 17.66 -9.85 -4.87
CA ALA A 73 18.37 -8.95 -3.96
C ALA A 73 18.07 -7.47 -4.25
N ARG A 74 17.94 -7.10 -5.53
CA ARG A 74 17.58 -5.74 -5.93
C ARG A 74 16.16 -5.37 -5.50
N ILE A 75 15.20 -6.28 -5.62
CA ILE A 75 13.82 -6.08 -5.13
C ILE A 75 13.82 -5.94 -3.61
N LEU A 76 14.57 -6.76 -2.88
CA LEU A 76 14.67 -6.66 -1.42
C LEU A 76 15.32 -5.34 -0.97
N ARG A 77 16.26 -4.79 -1.75
CA ARG A 77 16.86 -3.47 -1.49
C ARG A 77 15.90 -2.32 -1.79
N ARG A 78 15.26 -2.35 -2.97
CA ARG A 78 14.43 -1.26 -3.50
C ARG A 78 13.00 -1.27 -2.94
N GLY A 79 12.52 -2.44 -2.50
CA GLY A 79 11.20 -2.63 -1.92
C GLY A 79 10.05 -2.53 -2.93
N CYS A 80 10.32 -2.53 -4.23
CA CYS A 80 9.29 -2.37 -5.25
C CYS A 80 9.69 -3.04 -6.58
N ALA A 81 8.68 -3.40 -7.39
CA ALA A 81 8.87 -3.96 -8.72
C ALA A 81 7.65 -3.71 -9.62
N VAL A 82 7.88 -3.69 -10.93
CA VAL A 82 6.85 -3.85 -11.95
C VAL A 82 6.90 -5.27 -12.47
N ILE A 83 5.75 -5.96 -12.50
CA ILE A 83 5.63 -7.28 -13.10
C ILE A 83 4.90 -7.14 -14.43
N ARG A 84 5.62 -7.44 -15.51
CA ARG A 84 5.19 -7.28 -16.90
C ARG A 84 4.34 -8.46 -17.35
N GLY A 85 3.24 -8.18 -18.06
CA GLY A 85 2.43 -9.19 -18.74
C GLY A 85 1.82 -10.22 -17.80
N VAL A 86 1.27 -9.79 -16.65
CA VAL A 86 0.54 -10.68 -15.73
C VAL A 86 -0.78 -11.11 -16.35
N PHE A 87 -1.42 -10.22 -17.10
CA PHE A 87 -2.70 -10.45 -17.77
C PHE A 87 -2.58 -10.28 -19.28
N ASP A 88 -3.47 -10.97 -20.01
CA ASP A 88 -3.63 -10.75 -21.45
C ASP A 88 -4.15 -9.31 -21.71
N PRO A 89 -3.49 -8.50 -22.55
CA PRO A 89 -3.96 -7.16 -22.88
C PRO A 89 -5.38 -7.09 -23.44
N ALA A 90 -5.85 -8.12 -24.16
CA ALA A 90 -7.22 -8.18 -24.67
C ALA A 90 -8.24 -8.29 -23.53
N GLN A 91 -7.95 -9.16 -22.54
CA GLN A 91 -8.80 -9.30 -21.35
C GLN A 91 -8.85 -7.99 -20.55
N ILE A 92 -7.71 -7.29 -20.47
CA ILE A 92 -7.63 -6.00 -19.76
C ILE A 92 -8.44 -4.91 -20.47
N ALA A 93 -8.43 -4.89 -21.81
CA ALA A 93 -9.26 -3.96 -22.58
C ALA A 93 -10.75 -4.18 -22.29
N GLU A 94 -11.21 -5.43 -22.29
CA GLU A 94 -12.59 -5.80 -21.93
C GLU A 94 -12.93 -5.36 -20.50
N TRP A 95 -12.04 -5.62 -19.54
CA TRP A 95 -12.20 -5.20 -18.15
C TRP A 95 -12.26 -3.69 -18.00
N ASN A 96 -11.43 -2.95 -18.72
CA ASN A 96 -11.44 -1.50 -18.69
C ASN A 96 -12.78 -0.95 -19.18
N ASP A 97 -13.28 -1.45 -20.32
CA ASP A 97 -14.58 -1.04 -20.88
C ASP A 97 -15.74 -1.40 -19.93
N GLU A 98 -15.71 -2.59 -19.33
CA GLU A 98 -16.71 -3.02 -18.37
C GLU A 98 -16.69 -2.19 -17.08
N VAL A 99 -15.50 -1.82 -16.56
CA VAL A 99 -15.38 -0.90 -15.42
C VAL A 99 -15.99 0.46 -15.74
N VAL A 100 -15.78 1.00 -16.96
CA VAL A 100 -16.39 2.25 -17.37
C VAL A 100 -17.92 2.14 -17.36
N ARG A 101 -18.47 1.10 -17.99
CA ARG A 101 -19.93 0.85 -18.00
C ARG A 101 -20.48 0.68 -16.58
N TYR A 102 -19.78 -0.07 -15.73
CA TYR A 102 -20.19 -0.34 -14.35
C TYR A 102 -20.32 0.95 -13.52
N ILE A 103 -19.37 1.88 -13.67
CA ILE A 103 -19.39 3.20 -13.01
C ILE A 103 -20.60 4.03 -13.45
N ASP A 104 -20.94 3.97 -14.73
CA ASP A 104 -22.07 4.69 -15.31
C ASP A 104 -23.41 4.06 -14.86
N GLU A 105 -23.53 2.74 -14.94
CA GLU A 105 -24.75 1.98 -14.60
C GLU A 105 -25.10 2.02 -13.11
N VAL A 106 -24.10 2.00 -12.22
CA VAL A 106 -24.33 2.19 -10.77
C VAL A 106 -24.73 3.63 -10.43
N GLY A 107 -24.62 4.55 -11.40
CA GLY A 107 -24.96 5.96 -11.27
C GLY A 107 -24.00 6.71 -10.35
N TYR A 108 -22.71 6.34 -10.31
CA TYR A 108 -21.76 6.82 -9.29
C TYR A 108 -21.69 8.35 -9.22
N LEU A 109 -21.50 9.01 -10.37
CA LEU A 109 -21.35 10.48 -10.44
C LEU A 109 -22.62 11.22 -10.01
N LEU A 110 -23.80 10.60 -10.17
CA LEU A 110 -25.05 11.16 -9.70
C LEU A 110 -25.16 11.03 -8.16
N ARG A 111 -24.86 9.84 -7.65
CA ARG A 111 -25.07 9.46 -6.24
C ARG A 111 -23.99 9.99 -5.30
N MET A 112 -22.79 10.29 -5.79
CA MET A 112 -21.69 10.77 -4.94
C MET A 112 -22.00 12.09 -4.24
N LYS A 113 -22.90 12.91 -4.82
CA LYS A 113 -23.36 14.17 -4.20
C LYS A 113 -24.15 13.92 -2.93
N ASP A 114 -24.95 12.85 -2.90
CA ASP A 114 -25.80 12.47 -1.76
C ASP A 114 -25.01 11.82 -0.62
N LYS A 115 -23.77 11.41 -0.90
CA LYS A 115 -22.85 10.71 0.02
C LYS A 115 -21.66 11.58 0.44
N ALA A 116 -21.63 12.84 -0.02
CA ALA A 116 -20.54 13.77 0.27
C ALA A 116 -20.36 13.96 1.79
N GLY A 117 -19.11 13.87 2.26
CA GLY A 117 -18.74 14.05 3.68
C GLY A 117 -18.65 12.76 4.51
N LEU A 118 -19.01 11.60 3.95
CA LEU A 118 -18.78 10.29 4.59
C LEU A 118 -17.29 9.91 4.58
N ASP A 119 -16.58 10.22 3.50
CA ASP A 119 -15.12 10.09 3.43
C ASP A 119 -14.44 11.44 3.72
N LYS A 120 -13.79 11.53 4.88
CA LYS A 120 -12.99 12.69 5.31
C LYS A 120 -11.51 12.55 4.97
N TYR A 121 -11.10 11.44 4.36
CA TYR A 121 -9.72 11.23 3.93
C TYR A 121 -9.39 12.08 2.71
N PHE A 122 -10.30 12.11 1.73
CA PHE A 122 -10.17 12.88 0.49
C PHE A 122 -10.94 14.21 0.47
N SER A 123 -11.50 14.65 1.61
CA SER A 123 -12.31 15.87 1.66
C SER A 123 -11.57 17.17 1.34
N ALA A 124 -10.23 17.12 1.24
CA ALA A 124 -9.38 18.25 0.83
C ALA A 124 -9.18 18.32 -0.70
N LEU A 125 -9.58 17.29 -1.46
CA LEU A 125 -9.57 17.36 -2.93
C LEU A 125 -10.70 18.28 -3.38
N ALA A 126 -10.39 19.27 -4.22
CA ALA A 126 -11.34 20.27 -4.70
C ALA A 126 -12.56 19.61 -5.39
N ALA A 127 -13.71 20.29 -5.37
CA ALA A 127 -14.95 19.84 -6.02
C ALA A 127 -14.73 19.66 -7.54
N GLY A 128 -14.46 18.42 -7.96
CA GLY A 128 -14.23 18.00 -9.33
C GLY A 128 -14.70 16.56 -9.56
N ARG A 129 -14.48 16.00 -10.75
CA ARG A 129 -14.77 14.58 -11.00
C ARG A 129 -13.89 13.71 -10.09
N PRO A 130 -14.46 12.71 -9.40
CA PRO A 130 -13.68 11.83 -8.54
C PRO A 130 -12.71 11.02 -9.40
N GLN A 131 -11.49 10.84 -8.91
CA GLN A 131 -10.50 10.00 -9.60
C GLN A 131 -10.39 8.61 -8.96
N ILE A 132 -10.77 8.48 -7.69
CA ILE A 132 -10.88 7.22 -6.98
C ILE A 132 -12.37 6.93 -6.76
N PHE A 133 -12.80 5.74 -7.18
CA PHE A 133 -14.18 5.30 -7.13
C PHE A 133 -14.32 4.29 -6.00
N SER A 134 -15.18 4.59 -5.03
CA SER A 134 -15.53 3.72 -3.90
C SER A 134 -16.45 2.57 -4.34
N LEU A 135 -15.96 1.78 -5.29
CA LEU A 135 -16.58 0.60 -5.87
C LEU A 135 -15.62 -0.58 -5.67
N TYR A 136 -16.17 -1.72 -5.27
CA TYR A 136 -15.41 -2.83 -4.73
C TYR A 136 -15.73 -4.15 -5.45
N TRP A 137 -16.94 -4.29 -6.01
CA TRP A 137 -17.51 -5.58 -6.39
C TRP A 137 -17.84 -5.69 -7.88
N SER A 138 -17.25 -4.85 -8.75
CA SER A 138 -17.41 -5.07 -10.19
C SER A 138 -16.84 -6.42 -10.62
N LYS A 139 -17.41 -7.03 -11.67
CA LYS A 139 -16.91 -8.31 -12.21
C LYS A 139 -15.44 -8.22 -12.62
N PRO A 140 -14.96 -7.15 -13.30
CA PRO A 140 -13.53 -6.98 -13.58
C PRO A 140 -12.65 -6.98 -12.34
N GLN A 141 -13.04 -6.30 -11.26
CA GLN A 141 -12.30 -6.34 -9.99
C GLN A 141 -12.21 -7.76 -9.44
N MET A 142 -13.33 -8.49 -9.42
CA MET A 142 -13.35 -9.84 -8.86
C MET A 142 -12.58 -10.83 -9.74
N GLN A 143 -12.72 -10.75 -11.07
CA GLN A 143 -11.99 -11.56 -12.03
C GLN A 143 -10.48 -11.32 -11.96
N ALA A 144 -10.02 -10.07 -11.88
CA ALA A 144 -8.61 -9.75 -11.70
C ALA A 144 -8.05 -10.32 -10.39
N ARG A 145 -8.76 -10.13 -9.26
CA ARG A 145 -8.34 -10.61 -7.94
C ARG A 145 -8.19 -12.13 -7.87
N GLN A 146 -9.11 -12.87 -8.49
CA GLN A 146 -9.11 -14.33 -8.49
C GLN A 146 -8.31 -14.98 -9.63
N HIS A 147 -7.65 -14.18 -10.48
CA HIS A 147 -6.93 -14.71 -11.63
C HIS A 147 -5.72 -15.56 -11.21
N PRO A 148 -5.49 -16.75 -11.81
CA PRO A 148 -4.38 -17.62 -11.45
C PRO A 148 -3.01 -16.96 -11.55
N ASN A 149 -2.75 -16.17 -12.60
CA ASN A 149 -1.47 -15.46 -12.74
C ASN A 149 -1.23 -14.48 -11.59
N LEU A 150 -2.27 -13.75 -11.17
CA LEU A 150 -2.13 -12.81 -10.06
C LEU A 150 -1.93 -13.54 -8.73
N ALA A 151 -2.57 -14.70 -8.53
CA ALA A 151 -2.32 -15.54 -7.36
C ALA A 151 -0.87 -16.02 -7.32
N ALA A 152 -0.31 -16.47 -8.45
CA ALA A 152 1.09 -16.86 -8.56
C ALA A 152 2.05 -15.69 -8.30
N THR A 153 1.78 -14.50 -8.85
CA THR A 153 2.56 -13.29 -8.59
C THR A 153 2.56 -12.92 -7.10
N ARG A 154 1.39 -12.91 -6.45
CA ARG A 154 1.28 -12.59 -5.01
C ARG A 154 1.97 -13.64 -4.12
N ALA A 155 1.87 -14.92 -4.47
CA ALA A 155 2.59 -15.98 -3.75
C ALA A 155 4.10 -15.81 -3.86
N TRP A 156 4.60 -15.54 -5.07
CA TRP A 156 6.02 -15.26 -5.30
C TRP A 156 6.52 -14.04 -4.51
N LEU A 157 5.76 -12.94 -4.51
CA LEU A 157 6.08 -11.75 -3.71
C LEU A 157 6.12 -12.06 -2.20
N ASN A 158 5.14 -12.80 -1.68
CA ASN A 158 5.11 -13.18 -0.26
C ASN A 158 6.29 -14.07 0.13
N ARG A 159 6.81 -14.90 -0.79
CA ARG A 159 7.98 -15.75 -0.56
C ARG A 159 9.30 -14.98 -0.48
N LEU A 160 9.32 -13.70 -0.83
CA LEU A 160 10.48 -12.82 -0.60
C LEU A 160 10.67 -12.50 0.88
N TRP A 161 9.64 -12.71 1.70
CA TRP A 161 9.66 -12.44 3.13
C TRP A 161 10.18 -13.63 3.94
N THR A 162 10.72 -13.35 5.11
CA THR A 162 10.85 -14.36 6.18
C THR A 162 9.46 -14.58 6.78
N PHE A 163 8.73 -15.56 6.25
CA PHE A 163 7.37 -15.90 6.69
C PHE A 163 7.35 -16.97 7.81
N GLU A 164 8.48 -17.63 8.07
CA GLU A 164 8.67 -18.59 9.14
C GLU A 164 10.07 -18.43 9.75
N LYS A 165 10.15 -18.49 11.08
CA LYS A 165 11.39 -18.32 11.84
C LYS A 165 11.26 -19.04 13.18
N ASP A 166 12.28 -19.77 13.58
CA ASP A 166 12.33 -20.51 14.87
C ASP A 166 11.11 -21.42 15.12
N GLY A 167 10.59 -22.06 14.06
CA GLY A 167 9.42 -22.95 14.12
C GLY A 167 8.07 -22.23 14.22
N VAL A 168 8.05 -20.90 14.15
CA VAL A 168 6.83 -20.08 14.12
C VAL A 168 6.59 -19.58 12.71
N ARG A 169 5.45 -19.95 12.12
CA ARG A 169 4.99 -19.42 10.83
C ARG A 169 4.10 -18.21 11.07
N PHE A 170 4.52 -17.04 10.58
CA PHE A 170 3.81 -15.77 10.77
C PHE A 170 2.62 -15.61 9.82
N PHE A 171 2.76 -16.14 8.61
CA PHE A 171 1.71 -16.18 7.59
C PHE A 171 1.99 -17.28 6.57
N ASP A 172 0.96 -17.65 5.81
CA ASP A 172 1.07 -18.54 4.67
C ASP A 172 1.35 -17.74 3.39
N PRO A 173 2.56 -17.84 2.79
CA PRO A 173 2.86 -17.07 1.59
C PRO A 173 2.09 -17.53 0.36
N ASP A 174 1.65 -18.79 0.29
CA ASP A 174 0.99 -19.36 -0.90
C ASP A 174 -0.54 -19.21 -0.86
N ARG A 175 -1.10 -18.98 0.32
CA ARG A 175 -2.53 -18.73 0.49
C ARG A 175 -2.78 -17.23 0.58
N GLN A 176 -3.59 -16.70 -0.34
CA GLN A 176 -3.95 -15.28 -0.36
C GLN A 176 -5.32 -15.03 0.24
N PHE A 177 -5.48 -13.86 0.84
CA PHE A 177 -6.77 -13.22 1.05
C PHE A 177 -6.96 -12.10 0.01
N ASN A 178 -8.15 -11.98 -0.56
CA ASN A 178 -8.47 -10.90 -1.49
C ASN A 178 -8.96 -9.67 -0.72
N TYR A 179 -8.04 -8.77 -0.36
CA TYR A 179 -8.42 -7.45 0.15
C TYR A 179 -9.11 -6.63 -0.95
N ALA A 180 -10.39 -6.34 -0.77
CA ALA A 180 -11.21 -5.61 -1.71
C ALA A 180 -11.01 -4.11 -1.55
N ASP A 181 -10.33 -3.53 -2.55
CA ASP A 181 -10.02 -2.11 -2.65
C ASP A 181 -10.68 -1.49 -3.90
N ARG A 182 -10.54 -0.18 -4.03
CA ARG A 182 -11.19 0.70 -5.00
C ARG A 182 -10.60 0.59 -6.41
N ILE A 183 -11.18 1.36 -7.33
CA ILE A 183 -10.63 1.59 -8.67
C ILE A 183 -10.19 3.05 -8.75
N ARG A 184 -9.10 3.32 -9.47
CA ARG A 184 -8.76 4.69 -9.89
C ARG A 184 -8.98 4.82 -11.40
N ARG A 185 -9.63 5.90 -11.81
CA ARG A 185 -9.65 6.37 -13.20
C ARG A 185 -9.24 7.82 -13.21
N ARG A 186 -8.14 8.12 -13.91
CA ARG A 186 -7.61 9.48 -14.00
C ARG A 186 -7.66 10.00 -15.42
N GLU A 187 -8.28 11.17 -15.61
CA GLU A 187 -8.40 11.84 -16.91
C GLU A 187 -7.13 12.65 -17.25
N ALA A 188 -6.83 12.76 -18.54
CA ALA A 188 -5.82 13.70 -19.04
C ALA A 188 -6.16 15.14 -18.64
N GLY A 189 -5.14 15.91 -18.22
CA GLY A 189 -5.28 17.28 -17.75
C GLY A 189 -5.70 17.42 -16.28
N ASP A 190 -5.99 16.31 -15.57
CA ASP A 190 -6.36 16.38 -14.16
C ASP A 190 -5.21 16.88 -13.27
N SER A 191 -5.55 17.75 -12.31
CA SER A 191 -4.64 18.32 -11.32
C SER A 191 -5.17 18.21 -9.89
N THR A 192 -6.25 17.45 -9.68
CA THR A 192 -7.03 17.51 -8.43
C THR A 192 -6.72 16.39 -7.44
N LEU A 193 -6.02 15.31 -7.84
CA LEU A 193 -5.81 14.11 -7.02
C LEU A 193 -4.48 14.02 -6.26
N GLY A 194 -3.51 14.90 -6.53
CA GLY A 194 -2.14 14.75 -6.02
C GLY A 194 -2.05 14.24 -4.58
N LEU A 195 -1.59 12.99 -4.42
CA LEU A 195 -1.39 12.39 -3.10
C LEU A 195 0.04 12.67 -2.67
N SER A 196 0.19 13.45 -1.59
CA SER A 196 1.51 13.75 -1.04
C SER A 196 2.24 12.47 -0.61
N PRO A 197 3.58 12.45 -0.60
CA PRO A 197 4.34 11.27 -0.17
C PRO A 197 3.91 10.76 1.21
N HIS A 198 3.59 9.47 1.30
CA HIS A 198 3.15 8.81 2.53
C HIS A 198 3.46 7.30 2.53
N SER A 199 3.38 6.68 3.71
CA SER A 199 3.32 5.23 3.91
C SER A 199 2.06 4.88 4.70
N ASP A 200 1.34 3.85 4.26
CA ASP A 200 0.13 3.36 4.92
C ASP A 200 0.46 2.39 6.08
N GLY A 201 -0.57 1.78 6.66
CA GLY A 201 -0.41 0.71 7.65
C GLY A 201 0.02 1.20 9.03
N GLY A 202 -0.30 2.45 9.37
CA GLY A 202 -0.05 3.05 10.69
C GLY A 202 0.81 4.32 10.61
N SER A 203 0.51 5.24 11.52
CA SER A 203 1.12 6.56 11.67
C SER A 203 1.67 6.68 13.09
N VAL A 204 0.97 7.37 14.01
CA VAL A 204 1.39 7.55 15.41
C VAL A 204 1.57 6.23 16.16
N GLU A 205 0.89 5.17 15.72
CA GLU A 205 1.01 3.80 16.23
C GLU A 205 2.46 3.31 16.19
N ARG A 206 3.24 3.71 15.17
CA ARG A 206 4.63 3.29 15.03
C ARG A 206 5.51 3.72 16.22
N TRP A 207 5.11 4.75 16.97
CA TRP A 207 5.77 5.23 18.18
C TRP A 207 4.99 4.96 19.46
N CYS A 208 3.67 4.86 19.42
CA CYS A 208 2.85 4.76 20.63
C CYS A 208 2.42 3.33 20.98
N GLU A 209 2.41 2.42 20.00
CA GLU A 209 1.84 1.09 20.16
C GLU A 209 2.93 0.03 20.41
N PRO A 210 2.85 -0.75 21.51
CA PRO A 210 3.86 -1.76 21.85
C PRO A 210 4.09 -2.81 20.77
N THR A 211 3.06 -3.18 20.01
CA THR A 211 3.21 -4.15 18.90
C THR A 211 4.11 -3.62 17.77
N PHE A 212 4.13 -2.30 17.54
CA PHE A 212 5.09 -1.67 16.63
C PHE A 212 6.50 -1.55 17.22
N HIS A 213 6.64 -1.39 18.54
CA HIS A 213 7.97 -1.39 19.19
C HIS A 213 8.66 -2.74 19.03
N HIS A 214 7.92 -3.83 19.16
CA HIS A 214 8.46 -5.16 18.87
C HIS A 214 8.90 -5.29 17.41
N LEU A 215 8.11 -4.80 16.45
CA LEU A 215 8.47 -4.79 15.03
C LEU A 215 9.77 -4.00 14.77
N TYR A 216 9.96 -2.86 15.44
CA TYR A 216 11.12 -1.97 15.27
C TYR A 216 12.20 -2.12 16.36
N ARG A 217 12.21 -3.24 17.10
CA ARG A 217 13.12 -3.46 18.23
C ARG A 217 14.60 -3.31 17.87
N ASP A 218 15.00 -3.72 16.67
CA ASP A 218 16.39 -3.55 16.20
C ASP A 218 16.76 -2.08 16.02
N VAL A 219 15.81 -1.26 15.55
CA VAL A 219 15.98 0.19 15.38
C VAL A 219 16.05 0.88 16.74
N LEU A 220 15.09 0.57 17.61
CA LEU A 220 14.89 1.25 18.89
C LEU A 220 15.91 0.81 19.95
N GLN A 221 16.32 -0.46 19.96
CA GLN A 221 17.13 -1.06 21.04
C GLN A 221 18.34 -1.86 20.52
N GLY A 222 18.23 -2.53 19.37
CA GLY A 222 19.27 -3.38 18.77
C GLY A 222 20.27 -2.64 17.87
N ASP A 223 20.73 -3.24 16.77
CA ASP A 223 21.47 -2.52 15.71
C ASP A 223 20.48 -2.07 14.62
N PRO A 224 20.34 -0.76 14.32
CA PRO A 224 19.38 -0.31 13.31
C PRO A 224 19.66 -0.86 11.91
N PHE A 225 20.89 -1.32 11.64
CA PHE A 225 21.24 -1.97 10.37
C PHE A 225 20.91 -3.47 10.31
N ALA A 226 20.57 -4.09 11.44
CA ALA A 226 20.06 -5.46 11.49
C ALA A 226 18.58 -5.55 11.12
N PHE A 227 17.83 -4.45 11.22
CA PHE A 227 16.41 -4.41 10.84
C PHE A 227 16.20 -4.89 9.40
N ASN A 228 15.45 -5.97 9.25
CA ASN A 228 15.05 -6.52 7.96
C ASN A 228 13.61 -6.10 7.65
N PRO A 229 13.36 -5.25 6.64
CA PRO A 229 12.00 -4.88 6.24
C PRO A 229 11.13 -6.10 5.90
N PHE A 230 11.75 -7.15 5.39
CA PHE A 230 11.10 -8.38 4.94
C PHE A 230 10.99 -9.46 6.04
N ASP A 231 11.25 -9.14 7.31
CA ASP A 231 10.92 -10.03 8.43
C ASP A 231 9.41 -9.95 8.73
N GLY A 232 8.75 -11.10 8.69
CA GLY A 232 7.32 -11.24 8.99
C GLY A 232 7.00 -11.16 10.49
N GLU A 233 8.00 -11.31 11.35
CA GLU A 233 7.83 -11.29 12.80
C GLU A 233 7.25 -9.94 13.28
N GLY A 234 6.17 -9.98 14.06
CA GLY A 234 5.50 -8.78 14.59
C GLY A 234 4.51 -8.12 13.62
N ARG A 235 4.65 -8.32 12.29
CA ARG A 235 3.82 -7.66 11.25
C ARG A 235 2.33 -7.99 11.36
N THR A 236 2.00 -9.23 11.73
CA THR A 236 0.60 -9.69 11.83
C THR A 236 -0.04 -9.37 13.18
N GLN A 237 0.74 -8.84 14.13
CA GLN A 237 0.29 -8.47 15.47
C GLN A 237 0.07 -6.96 15.65
N THR A 238 0.44 -6.13 14.67
CA THR A 238 0.28 -4.66 14.76
C THR A 238 -1.17 -4.27 15.02
N ARG A 239 -1.36 -3.21 15.81
CA ARG A 239 -2.67 -2.65 16.14
C ARG A 239 -2.73 -1.20 15.69
N GLU A 240 -3.63 -0.93 14.75
CA GLU A 240 -3.86 0.41 14.21
C GLU A 240 -5.08 1.08 14.84
N ILE A 241 -5.12 2.42 14.87
CA ILE A 241 -6.31 3.18 15.29
C ILE A 241 -7.39 2.95 14.22
N PRO A 242 -8.59 2.44 14.57
CA PRO A 242 -9.65 2.23 13.60
C PRO A 242 -10.06 3.55 12.93
N SER A 243 -9.88 3.64 11.61
CA SER A 243 -10.35 4.78 10.81
C SER A 243 -10.59 4.36 9.36
N PRO A 244 -11.41 5.09 8.59
CA PRO A 244 -11.62 4.85 7.16
C PRO A 244 -10.36 5.06 6.28
N ALA A 245 -9.25 5.49 6.88
CA ALA A 245 -7.97 5.72 6.21
C ALA A 245 -6.90 4.70 6.61
N VAL A 246 -7.26 3.73 7.45
CA VAL A 246 -6.34 2.75 8.02
C VAL A 246 -6.75 1.36 7.57
N CYS A 247 -5.81 0.67 6.91
CA CYS A 247 -5.99 -0.73 6.55
C CYS A 247 -5.83 -1.61 7.79
N SER A 248 -6.85 -2.37 8.14
CA SER A 248 -6.84 -3.32 9.26
C SER A 248 -6.37 -4.73 8.87
N ALA A 249 -6.06 -4.95 7.58
CA ALA A 249 -5.41 -6.16 7.06
C ALA A 249 -3.89 -5.99 6.97
N PHE A 250 -3.16 -7.09 7.16
CA PHE A 250 -1.72 -7.16 6.86
C PHE A 250 -1.52 -7.36 5.35
N ARG A 251 -0.80 -6.42 4.73
CA ARG A 251 -0.36 -6.51 3.34
C ARG A 251 1.16 -6.54 3.32
N THR A 252 1.75 -7.54 2.68
CA THR A 252 3.21 -7.58 2.43
C THR A 252 3.58 -6.53 1.40
N PHE A 253 2.81 -6.48 0.32
CA PHE A 253 2.93 -5.49 -0.73
C PHE A 253 1.57 -4.83 -0.97
N GLN A 254 1.60 -3.52 -1.12
CA GLN A 254 0.55 -2.84 -1.87
C GLN A 254 0.80 -3.03 -3.35
N GLY A 255 -0.25 -2.84 -4.15
CA GLY A 255 -0.12 -2.97 -5.59
C GLY A 255 -1.37 -2.58 -6.35
N TRP A 256 -1.21 -2.48 -7.65
CA TRP A 256 -2.31 -2.28 -8.58
C TRP A 256 -2.03 -2.92 -9.93
N THR A 257 -3.11 -3.16 -10.67
CA THR A 257 -3.09 -3.66 -12.06
C THR A 257 -3.42 -2.51 -13.02
N ALA A 258 -2.58 -2.32 -14.04
CA ALA A 258 -2.81 -1.33 -15.09
C ALA A 258 -3.97 -1.76 -16.00
N LEU A 259 -4.99 -0.92 -16.11
CA LEU A 259 -6.05 -1.05 -17.12
C LEU A 259 -5.72 -0.26 -18.40
N THR A 260 -4.87 0.74 -18.29
CA THR A 260 -4.39 1.56 -19.40
C THR A 260 -2.89 1.74 -19.35
N ARG A 261 -2.29 2.10 -20.49
CA ARG A 261 -0.90 2.56 -20.56
C ARG A 261 -0.75 3.84 -19.74
N GLN A 262 0.25 3.89 -18.85
CA GLN A 262 0.55 5.08 -18.06
C GLN A 262 2.01 5.09 -17.59
N GLY A 263 2.64 6.26 -17.57
CA GLY A 263 4.03 6.44 -17.13
C GLY A 263 4.28 7.82 -16.53
N PRO A 264 5.56 8.22 -16.40
CA PRO A 264 5.92 9.55 -15.89
C PRO A 264 5.21 10.67 -16.64
N GLY A 265 4.51 11.55 -15.92
CA GLY A 265 3.71 12.63 -16.49
C GLY A 265 2.24 12.28 -16.77
N ASP A 266 1.84 11.02 -16.66
CA ASP A 266 0.44 10.59 -16.80
C ASP A 266 -0.32 10.62 -15.47
N GLY A 267 0.17 11.37 -14.48
CA GLY A 267 -0.45 11.36 -13.16
C GLY A 267 -0.23 10.04 -12.42
N THR A 268 0.90 9.36 -12.69
CA THR A 268 1.18 7.99 -12.24
C THR A 268 1.72 7.93 -10.80
N LEU A 269 2.07 6.72 -10.35
CA LEU A 269 2.68 6.44 -9.05
C LEU A 269 4.13 6.97 -8.98
N LYS A 270 4.47 7.58 -7.86
CA LYS A 270 5.84 7.86 -7.43
C LYS A 270 6.18 7.06 -6.19
N LEU A 271 7.43 6.66 -6.06
CA LEU A 271 7.96 5.86 -4.94
C LEU A 271 9.31 6.43 -4.50
N VAL A 272 9.65 6.26 -3.22
CA VAL A 272 11.05 6.31 -2.76
C VAL A 272 11.53 4.87 -2.65
N PRO A 273 12.25 4.32 -3.65
CA PRO A 273 12.60 2.90 -3.71
C PRO A 273 13.75 2.55 -2.73
N ILE A 274 13.43 2.59 -1.44
CA ILE A 274 14.31 2.24 -0.33
C ILE A 274 13.50 1.38 0.64
N ALA A 275 13.70 0.06 0.65
CA ALA A 275 12.93 -0.82 1.53
C ALA A 275 13.10 -0.48 3.02
N ARG A 276 14.27 0.06 3.39
CA ARG A 276 14.65 0.42 4.75
C ARG A 276 14.42 1.92 5.07
N THR A 277 13.34 2.53 4.58
CA THR A 277 13.01 3.92 4.91
C THR A 277 12.57 4.10 6.37
N MET A 278 11.83 3.13 6.91
CA MET A 278 11.16 3.31 8.22
C MET A 278 12.08 3.47 9.43
N PRO A 279 13.23 2.77 9.54
CA PRO A 279 14.19 3.06 10.61
C PRO A 279 14.60 4.53 10.69
N TRP A 280 14.85 5.16 9.54
CA TRP A 280 15.23 6.57 9.48
C TRP A 280 14.05 7.48 9.86
N MET A 281 12.85 7.21 9.34
CA MET A 281 11.61 7.95 9.70
C MET A 281 11.33 7.92 11.22
N LEU A 282 11.49 6.76 11.85
CA LEU A 282 11.26 6.57 13.29
C LEU A 282 12.20 7.44 14.12
N LEU A 283 13.50 7.41 13.83
CA LEU A 283 14.48 8.20 14.59
C LEU A 283 14.45 9.69 14.23
N ARG A 284 14.02 10.05 13.01
CA ARG A 284 13.84 11.46 12.59
C ARG A 284 12.87 12.20 13.51
N ALA A 285 11.77 11.57 13.88
CA ALA A 285 10.73 12.12 14.77
C ALA A 285 11.17 12.29 16.23
N LEU A 286 12.30 11.71 16.61
CA LEU A 286 12.84 11.77 17.97
C LEU A 286 13.96 12.81 18.12
N GLN A 287 14.41 13.45 17.03
CA GLN A 287 15.51 14.41 17.07
C GLN A 287 15.15 15.68 17.88
N PRO A 288 16.14 16.40 18.45
CA PRO A 288 15.90 17.55 19.34
C PRO A 288 15.20 18.74 18.68
N ASP A 289 15.27 18.84 17.35
CA ASP A 289 14.62 19.90 16.57
C ASP A 289 13.12 19.64 16.35
N VAL A 290 12.61 18.45 16.69
CA VAL A 290 11.19 18.12 16.64
C VAL A 290 10.52 18.52 17.96
N PRO A 291 9.48 19.38 17.95
CA PRO A 291 8.77 19.77 19.16
C PRO A 291 8.18 18.59 19.92
N GLU A 292 8.03 18.73 21.24
CA GLU A 292 7.33 17.72 22.04
C GLU A 292 5.87 17.61 21.60
N GLY A 293 5.40 16.38 21.36
CA GLY A 293 4.04 16.14 20.89
C GLY A 293 3.88 16.15 19.36
N ASP A 294 4.97 16.41 18.62
CA ASP A 294 5.02 16.26 17.17
C ASP A 294 5.92 15.07 16.80
N LEU A 295 5.47 14.27 15.84
CA LEU A 295 6.21 13.14 15.26
C LEU A 295 6.41 13.40 13.77
N CYS A 296 6.97 14.56 13.45
CA CYS A 296 7.18 15.05 12.09
C CYS A 296 5.89 15.08 11.23
N GLY A 297 4.76 15.42 11.85
CA GLY A 297 3.44 15.51 11.20
C GLY A 297 2.62 14.21 11.18
N ALA A 298 3.05 13.14 11.85
CA ALA A 298 2.23 11.94 12.03
C ALA A 298 0.91 12.28 12.78
N GLN A 299 -0.22 11.78 12.27
CA GLN A 299 -1.55 12.02 12.84
C GLN A 299 -2.31 10.70 13.07
N PRO A 300 -3.17 10.62 14.11
CA PRO A 300 -4.00 9.43 14.34
C PRO A 300 -5.00 9.20 13.21
N GLY A 301 -5.18 7.93 12.83
CA GLY A 301 -6.17 7.55 11.82
C GLY A 301 -5.88 8.13 10.42
N ARG A 302 -4.61 8.39 10.11
CA ARG A 302 -4.11 8.89 8.82
C ARG A 302 -2.87 8.07 8.41
N ALA A 303 -2.53 8.08 7.13
CA ALA A 303 -1.24 7.56 6.66
C ALA A 303 -0.07 8.41 7.22
N LEU A 304 1.11 7.81 7.34
CA LEU A 304 2.31 8.49 7.77
C LEU A 304 2.87 9.33 6.62
N GLY A 305 2.76 10.65 6.70
CA GLY A 305 3.26 11.56 5.66
C GLY A 305 4.77 11.77 5.69
N ALA A 306 5.36 11.96 4.52
CA ALA A 306 6.72 12.48 4.34
C ALA A 306 6.66 13.87 3.67
N SER A 307 7.10 14.89 4.40
CA SER A 307 7.14 16.30 3.94
C SER A 307 8.55 16.82 3.69
N GLU A 308 8.68 17.85 2.85
CA GLU A 308 9.93 18.59 2.61
C GLU A 308 10.50 19.24 3.87
N GLN A 309 9.63 19.63 4.81
CA GLN A 309 10.06 20.22 6.09
C GLN A 309 10.90 19.25 6.92
N TRP A 310 10.47 17.98 6.99
CA TRP A 310 11.05 17.01 7.90
C TRP A 310 11.93 15.96 7.20
N HIS A 311 11.67 15.68 5.94
CA HIS A 311 12.24 14.56 5.19
C HIS A 311 12.83 14.93 3.81
N PRO A 312 13.49 16.09 3.63
CA PRO A 312 13.97 16.51 2.31
C PRO A 312 15.01 15.54 1.71
N ALA A 313 15.89 14.98 2.56
CA ALA A 313 16.89 14.00 2.12
C ALA A 313 16.24 12.70 1.58
N LEU A 314 15.13 12.27 2.18
CA LEU A 314 14.37 11.10 1.72
C LEU A 314 13.65 11.41 0.41
N LEU A 315 12.97 12.56 0.33
CA LEU A 315 12.20 12.98 -0.84
C LEU A 315 13.08 13.26 -2.07
N ALA A 316 14.36 13.57 -1.85
CA ALA A 316 15.37 13.65 -2.91
C ALA A 316 15.56 12.34 -3.71
N GLY A 317 15.06 11.19 -3.21
CA GLY A 317 15.00 9.90 -3.90
C GLY A 317 13.62 9.54 -4.47
N LEU A 318 12.64 10.44 -4.45
CA LEU A 318 11.31 10.20 -4.99
C LEU A 318 11.34 10.18 -6.53
N VAL A 319 10.93 9.06 -7.12
CA VAL A 319 10.95 8.83 -8.57
C VAL A 319 9.60 8.31 -9.06
N SER A 320 9.25 8.60 -10.31
CA SER A 320 8.09 7.96 -10.97
C SER A 320 8.41 6.51 -11.29
N ILE A 321 7.39 5.66 -11.33
CA ILE A 321 7.52 4.30 -11.85
C ILE A 321 7.82 4.33 -13.37
N PRO A 322 8.35 3.23 -13.97
CA PRO A 322 8.50 3.19 -15.41
C PRO A 322 7.12 3.15 -16.07
N GLU A 323 7.07 3.42 -17.38
CA GLU A 323 5.84 3.28 -18.15
C GLU A 323 5.31 1.85 -18.05
N VAL A 324 4.03 1.69 -17.73
CA VAL A 324 3.32 0.41 -17.69
C VAL A 324 2.33 0.26 -18.84
N GLN A 325 2.12 -0.96 -19.29
CA GLN A 325 1.13 -1.35 -20.29
C GLN A 325 -0.10 -2.00 -19.63
N PRO A 326 -1.26 -2.01 -20.32
CA PRO A 326 -2.42 -2.79 -19.87
C PRO A 326 -2.04 -4.24 -19.55
N GLY A 327 -2.37 -4.71 -18.34
CA GLY A 327 -2.04 -6.06 -17.86
C GLY A 327 -0.72 -6.18 -17.09
N ASP A 328 0.07 -5.11 -17.01
CA ASP A 328 1.16 -5.03 -16.05
C ASP A 328 0.63 -4.76 -14.64
N THR A 329 1.45 -5.13 -13.65
CA THR A 329 1.16 -4.84 -12.23
C THR A 329 2.35 -4.16 -11.57
N VAL A 330 2.08 -3.30 -10.59
CA VAL A 330 3.12 -2.58 -9.84
C VAL A 330 2.96 -2.89 -8.37
N TRP A 331 4.08 -3.14 -7.70
CA TRP A 331 4.12 -3.58 -6.30
C TRP A 331 5.13 -2.77 -5.51
N TRP A 332 4.76 -2.40 -4.28
CA TRP A 332 5.68 -1.79 -3.32
C TRP A 332 5.40 -2.34 -1.92
N HIS A 333 6.49 -2.57 -1.18
CA HIS A 333 6.48 -3.06 0.18
C HIS A 333 5.66 -2.12 1.07
N SER A 334 4.98 -2.65 2.09
CA SER A 334 4.02 -1.90 2.93
C SER A 334 4.59 -0.61 3.55
N ASP A 335 5.89 -0.61 3.86
CA ASP A 335 6.61 0.52 4.45
C ASP A 335 7.16 1.56 3.43
N ILE A 336 7.04 1.32 2.13
CA ILE A 336 7.58 2.25 1.11
C ILE A 336 6.79 3.56 1.11
N ILE A 337 7.52 4.67 1.12
CA ILE A 337 6.95 6.00 0.87
C ILE A 337 6.59 6.11 -0.60
N HIS A 338 5.33 6.46 -0.86
CA HIS A 338 4.79 6.58 -2.19
C HIS A 338 3.85 7.78 -2.31
N ALA A 339 3.63 8.22 -3.54
CA ALA A 339 2.85 9.41 -3.88
C ALA A 339 2.15 9.20 -5.23
N VAL A 340 1.21 10.08 -5.57
CA VAL A 340 0.65 10.17 -6.92
C VAL A 340 1.02 11.54 -7.48
N GLU A 341 1.48 11.58 -8.73
CA GLU A 341 1.85 12.83 -9.40
C GLU A 341 0.73 13.88 -9.30
N ASN A 342 1.08 15.13 -9.02
CA ASN A 342 0.10 16.19 -8.83
C ASN A 342 -0.69 16.51 -10.11
N GLN A 343 -0.11 16.29 -11.29
CA GLN A 343 -0.71 16.61 -12.58
C GLN A 343 -0.63 15.41 -13.53
N HIS A 344 -1.66 15.25 -14.37
CA HIS A 344 -1.66 14.39 -15.54
C HIS A 344 -1.50 15.25 -16.80
N THR A 345 -0.29 15.31 -17.35
CA THR A 345 0.03 16.05 -18.58
C THR A 345 0.00 15.20 -19.85
N GLY A 346 -0.18 13.89 -19.74
CA GLY A 346 -0.44 13.00 -20.88
C GLY A 346 -1.81 13.19 -21.53
N SER A 347 -2.12 12.35 -22.52
CA SER A 347 -3.30 12.48 -23.40
C SER A 347 -4.38 11.41 -23.22
N GLY A 348 -4.10 10.35 -22.46
CA GLY A 348 -5.00 9.22 -22.22
C GLY A 348 -5.58 9.20 -20.81
N TYR A 349 -6.29 8.12 -20.48
CA TYR A 349 -6.67 7.81 -19.11
C TYR A 349 -5.56 7.05 -18.39
N SER A 350 -5.40 7.28 -17.09
CA SER A 350 -4.61 6.47 -16.16
C SER A 350 -5.56 5.68 -15.24
N ASN A 351 -5.91 4.47 -15.66
CA ASN A 351 -6.86 3.59 -14.97
C ASN A 351 -6.13 2.43 -14.32
N VAL A 352 -6.46 2.14 -13.06
CA VAL A 352 -5.91 1.00 -12.31
C VAL A 352 -6.95 0.37 -11.39
N ILE A 353 -6.79 -0.93 -11.13
CA ILE A 353 -7.49 -1.63 -10.05
C ILE A 353 -6.50 -1.85 -8.90
N TYR A 354 -6.83 -1.38 -7.70
CA TYR A 354 -6.01 -1.63 -6.52
C TYR A 354 -6.15 -3.09 -6.07
N ILE A 355 -5.03 -3.81 -6.06
CA ILE A 355 -4.95 -5.21 -5.59
C ILE A 355 -3.60 -5.42 -4.89
N GLY A 356 -3.62 -5.55 -3.57
CA GLY A 356 -2.44 -5.85 -2.76
C GLY A 356 -2.17 -7.35 -2.59
N ALA A 357 -0.98 -7.67 -2.06
CA ALA A 357 -0.62 -9.00 -1.60
C ALA A 357 -0.89 -9.08 -0.10
N ALA A 358 -1.88 -9.89 0.27
CA ALA A 358 -2.32 -10.09 1.64
C ALA A 358 -2.29 -11.60 1.94
N PRO A 359 -1.16 -12.13 2.45
CA PRO A 359 -1.04 -13.56 2.76
C PRO A 359 -2.00 -13.97 3.87
N TRP A 360 -2.37 -15.25 3.91
CA TRP A 360 -3.25 -15.75 4.95
C TRP A 360 -2.55 -15.79 6.30
N CYS A 361 -3.20 -15.22 7.31
CA CYS A 361 -2.82 -15.26 8.71
C CYS A 361 -4.07 -14.93 9.55
N ASP A 362 -4.01 -15.12 10.87
CA ASP A 362 -5.17 -14.88 11.74
C ASP A 362 -5.71 -13.44 11.63
N LYS A 363 -4.83 -12.44 11.46
CA LYS A 363 -5.24 -11.03 11.25
C LYS A 363 -6.07 -10.88 9.97
N ASN A 364 -5.60 -11.48 8.87
CA ASN A 364 -6.28 -11.39 7.58
C ASN A 364 -7.53 -12.26 7.52
N GLN A 365 -7.57 -13.39 8.21
CA GLN A 365 -8.78 -14.21 8.33
C GLN A 365 -9.93 -13.43 9.01
N ARG A 366 -9.65 -12.75 10.14
CA ARG A 366 -10.66 -11.90 10.82
C ARG A 366 -11.16 -10.76 9.93
N PHE A 367 -10.30 -10.23 9.07
CA PHE A 367 -10.72 -9.25 8.07
C PHE A 367 -11.60 -9.89 7.00
N ALA A 368 -11.22 -11.06 6.50
CA ALA A 368 -11.93 -11.81 5.47
C ALA A 368 -13.38 -12.10 5.86
N GLU A 369 -13.63 -12.50 7.10
CA GLU A 369 -14.99 -12.75 7.61
C GLU A 369 -15.91 -11.53 7.50
N ARG A 370 -15.40 -10.34 7.86
CA ARG A 370 -16.15 -9.07 7.74
C ARG A 370 -16.36 -8.68 6.28
N GLN A 371 -15.33 -8.86 5.45
CA GLN A 371 -15.42 -8.53 4.03
C GLN A 371 -16.37 -9.48 3.28
N ALA A 372 -16.39 -10.77 3.61
CA ALA A 372 -17.30 -11.74 3.04
C ALA A 372 -18.76 -11.31 3.26
N ALA A 373 -19.10 -10.90 4.48
CA ALA A 373 -20.43 -10.36 4.79
C ALA A 373 -20.75 -9.09 3.97
N ALA A 374 -19.78 -8.17 3.83
CA ALA A 374 -19.94 -6.97 3.01
C ALA A 374 -20.15 -7.31 1.52
N PHE A 375 -19.38 -8.25 0.96
CA PHE A 375 -19.51 -8.71 -0.41
C PHE A 375 -20.87 -9.35 -0.68
N LEU A 376 -21.34 -10.24 0.19
CA LEU A 376 -22.66 -10.90 0.04
C LEU A 376 -23.80 -9.87 0.04
N ALA A 377 -23.70 -8.84 0.86
CA ALA A 377 -24.66 -7.73 0.91
C ALA A 377 -24.43 -6.67 -0.20
N GLY A 378 -23.24 -6.62 -0.79
CA GLY A 378 -22.71 -5.56 -1.65
C GLY A 378 -22.59 -4.19 -0.96
N ARG A 379 -22.24 -4.19 0.32
CA ARG A 379 -21.87 -2.98 1.08
C ARG A 379 -20.41 -2.60 0.80
N SER A 380 -20.01 -1.39 1.16
CA SER A 380 -18.60 -0.98 1.15
C SER A 380 -17.73 -1.97 1.92
N SER A 381 -16.51 -2.18 1.45
CA SER A 381 -15.51 -3.00 2.16
C SER A 381 -15.21 -2.44 3.57
N PRO A 382 -14.96 -3.27 4.61
CA PRO A 382 -14.99 -2.85 6.02
C PRO A 382 -14.00 -1.76 6.48
N ASP A 383 -12.93 -1.51 5.72
CA ASP A 383 -11.94 -0.46 6.04
C ASP A 383 -12.27 0.90 5.38
N PHE A 384 -13.32 0.96 4.57
CA PHE A 384 -13.69 2.16 3.83
C PHE A 384 -14.96 2.80 4.40
N ALA A 385 -15.23 4.05 4.00
CA ALA A 385 -16.47 4.71 4.34
C ALA A 385 -17.68 3.87 3.85
N PRO A 386 -18.74 3.72 4.66
CA PRO A 386 -19.94 2.95 4.31
C PRO A 386 -20.83 3.74 3.34
N GLU A 387 -20.29 4.07 2.16
CA GLU A 387 -20.99 4.77 1.10
C GLU A 387 -22.04 3.87 0.41
N ASP A 388 -21.77 2.56 0.35
CA ASP A 388 -22.70 1.50 -0.06
C ASP A 388 -23.32 1.73 -1.46
N TYR A 389 -22.54 2.20 -2.43
CA TYR A 389 -23.04 2.44 -3.79
C TYR A 389 -23.53 1.15 -4.47
N GLU A 390 -22.89 0.02 -4.18
CA GLU A 390 -23.18 -1.27 -4.84
C GLU A 390 -24.25 -2.07 -4.11
N LEU A 391 -24.86 -1.51 -3.06
CA LEU A 391 -25.99 -2.08 -2.36
C LEU A 391 -27.17 -2.15 -3.33
N ASP A 392 -27.80 -3.33 -3.41
CA ASP A 392 -28.90 -3.65 -4.32
C ASP A 392 -28.61 -3.43 -5.82
N PHE A 393 -27.35 -3.18 -6.21
CA PHE A 393 -26.97 -3.02 -7.61
C PHE A 393 -26.88 -4.38 -8.32
N PRO A 394 -27.74 -4.70 -9.31
CA PRO A 394 -27.75 -6.02 -9.94
C PRO A 394 -26.49 -6.33 -10.77
N GLY A 395 -25.78 -5.30 -11.22
CA GLY A 395 -24.57 -5.45 -12.04
C GLY A 395 -23.34 -5.91 -11.28
N ARG A 396 -23.37 -5.95 -9.93
CA ARG A 396 -22.24 -6.38 -9.11
C ARG A 396 -21.95 -7.86 -9.26
N ALA A 397 -20.69 -8.24 -9.04
CA ALA A 397 -20.30 -9.64 -8.88
C ALA A 397 -20.94 -10.24 -7.63
N THR A 398 -21.30 -11.51 -7.74
CA THR A 398 -21.91 -12.34 -6.69
C THR A 398 -21.07 -13.60 -6.49
N PRO A 399 -21.38 -14.47 -5.50
CA PRO A 399 -20.68 -15.74 -5.36
C PRO A 399 -20.71 -16.61 -6.63
N ALA A 400 -21.71 -16.44 -7.51
CA ALA A 400 -21.79 -17.16 -8.79
C ALA A 400 -20.71 -16.72 -9.80
N ASP A 401 -20.13 -15.53 -9.63
CA ASP A 401 -19.04 -15.01 -10.47
C ASP A 401 -17.65 -15.40 -9.91
N LEU A 402 -17.60 -16.15 -8.80
CA LEU A 402 -16.35 -16.60 -8.18
C LEU A 402 -16.00 -18.03 -8.59
N SER A 403 -14.77 -18.19 -9.06
CA SER A 403 -14.08 -19.47 -9.18
C SER A 403 -13.86 -20.11 -7.79
N PRO A 404 -13.49 -21.41 -7.73
CA PRO A 404 -13.11 -22.04 -6.46
C PRO A 404 -12.00 -21.28 -5.72
N LEU A 405 -11.00 -20.76 -6.45
CA LEU A 405 -9.95 -19.92 -5.89
C LEU A 405 -10.51 -18.60 -5.34
N GLY A 406 -11.42 -17.96 -6.08
CA GLY A 406 -12.08 -16.73 -5.65
C GLY A 406 -12.91 -16.91 -4.39
N LEU A 407 -13.66 -18.01 -4.27
CA LEU A 407 -14.43 -18.36 -3.07
C LEU A 407 -13.52 -18.51 -1.85
N GLN A 408 -12.41 -19.22 -2.00
CA GLN A 408 -11.43 -19.41 -0.93
C GLN A 408 -10.77 -18.08 -0.54
N GLN A 409 -10.30 -17.30 -1.51
CA GLN A 409 -9.63 -16.02 -1.26
C GLN A 409 -10.56 -14.95 -0.66
N MET A 410 -11.88 -15.08 -0.87
CA MET A 410 -12.90 -14.24 -0.24
C MET A 410 -13.34 -14.75 1.15
N GLY A 411 -12.80 -15.87 1.62
CA GLY A 411 -13.18 -16.46 2.92
C GLY A 411 -14.58 -17.06 2.93
N LEU A 412 -15.16 -17.39 1.77
CA LEU A 412 -16.48 -18.02 1.65
C LEU A 412 -16.39 -19.56 1.74
N THR A 413 -15.21 -20.11 1.51
CA THR A 413 -14.90 -21.53 1.67
C THR A 413 -13.54 -21.72 2.36
N PRO A 414 -13.29 -22.89 2.99
CA PRO A 414 -12.05 -23.18 3.71
C PRO A 414 -10.74 -22.99 2.94
#